data_AF-A0A8T0QRV4-F1
#
_entry.id   AF-A0A8T0QRV4-F1
#
_cell.length_a   1.000
_cell.length_b   1.000
_cell.length_c   1.000
_cell.angle_alpha   90.00
_cell.angle_beta   90.00
_cell.angle_gamma   90.00
#
_symmetry.space_group_name_H-M   'P 1'
#
loop_
_entity.id
_entity.type
_entity.pdbx_description
1 polymer ?
#
loop_
_entity_poly.entity_id
_entity_poly.type
_entity_poly.pdbx_seq_one_letter_code
_entity_poly.pdbx_strand_id
1 'polypeptide(L)'
;MLEFMKQLRQHVTVGVVGGSDLVKITEQLGRTVITDYDYVFSENGLVAHKNGELIGTQSLKSFLGEDKLKEFINFTLHYIADLDIPIKRGTFIEFRSGMINVSPIGRNCSQEEREEFEKYDKVHNIRPKMVSVLREKFAHFNLTFSIGGQISFDVFPQGWDKTYCLRYLEEFQEIHFFGDKTYKGGNDYEIFESERTVGHTVTSPDDTAQQCRSLFMAK
;
A
#
# COMPACT_ATOMS: atom_id res chain seq x y z
N MET A 1 16.14 1.88 -17.96
CA MET A 1 15.64 0.93 -16.94
C MET A 1 15.07 -0.36 -17.53
N LEU A 2 14.02 -0.32 -18.37
CA LEU A 2 13.41 -1.55 -18.93
C LEU A 2 14.40 -2.53 -19.55
N GLU A 3 15.33 -2.04 -20.39
CA GLU A 3 16.37 -2.87 -21.00
C GLU A 3 17.30 -3.51 -19.97
N PHE A 4 17.61 -2.78 -18.89
CA PHE A 4 18.40 -3.32 -17.79
C PHE A 4 17.66 -4.44 -17.05
N MET A 5 16.36 -4.27 -16.79
CA MET A 5 15.56 -5.32 -16.13
C MET A 5 15.49 -6.59 -16.99
N LYS A 6 15.41 -6.46 -18.32
CA LYS A 6 15.48 -7.61 -19.25
C LYS A 6 16.82 -8.35 -19.17
N GLN A 7 17.93 -7.62 -19.04
CA GLN A 7 19.25 -8.22 -18.84
C GLN A 7 19.34 -8.91 -17.48
N LEU A 8 18.89 -8.25 -16.41
CA LEU A 8 18.88 -8.80 -15.05
C LEU A 8 18.08 -10.11 -14.97
N ARG A 9 16.95 -10.19 -15.69
CA ARG A 9 16.09 -11.38 -15.79
C ARG A 9 16.78 -12.62 -16.37
N GLN A 10 17.92 -12.46 -17.04
CA GLN A 10 18.73 -13.59 -17.52
C GLN A 10 19.58 -14.23 -16.40
N HIS A 11 19.75 -13.53 -15.28
CA HIS A 11 20.57 -13.97 -14.15
C HIS A 11 19.73 -14.37 -12.93
N VAL A 12 18.62 -13.68 -12.69
CA VAL A 12 17.74 -13.89 -11.52
C VAL A 12 16.26 -13.74 -11.90
N THR A 13 15.36 -14.30 -11.10
CA THR A 13 13.93 -14.00 -11.21
C THR A 13 13.65 -12.58 -10.75
N VAL A 14 12.87 -11.82 -11.52
CA VAL A 14 12.59 -10.41 -11.25
C VAL A 14 11.10 -10.18 -11.03
N GLY A 15 10.77 -9.52 -9.92
CA GLY A 15 9.41 -9.09 -9.61
C GLY A 15 9.31 -7.58 -9.40
N VAL A 16 8.10 -7.05 -9.55
CA VAL A 16 7.73 -5.69 -9.12
C VAL A 16 6.61 -5.74 -8.10
N VAL A 17 6.68 -4.91 -7.06
CA VAL A 17 5.63 -4.76 -6.06
C VAL A 17 5.31 -3.28 -5.84
N GLY A 18 4.02 -2.94 -5.89
CA GLY A 18 3.55 -1.59 -5.66
C GLY A 18 2.20 -1.57 -4.97
N GLY A 19 1.95 -0.54 -4.16
CA GLY A 19 0.64 -0.31 -3.52
C GLY A 19 -0.42 0.24 -4.46
N SER A 20 -0.04 0.61 -5.69
CA SER A 20 -0.97 1.09 -6.71
C SER A 20 -1.69 -0.08 -7.39
N ASP A 21 -2.82 0.21 -8.04
CA ASP A 21 -3.47 -0.72 -8.95
C ASP A 21 -2.59 -1.03 -10.19
N LEU A 22 -2.98 -2.08 -10.90
CA LEU A 22 -2.27 -2.53 -12.10
C LEU A 22 -2.28 -1.47 -13.22
N VAL A 23 -3.33 -0.65 -13.32
CA VAL A 23 -3.43 0.41 -14.34
C VAL A 23 -2.30 1.41 -14.16
N LYS A 24 -2.12 1.93 -12.94
CA LYS A 24 -1.05 2.88 -12.63
C LYS A 24 0.34 2.27 -12.73
N ILE A 25 0.51 1.01 -12.35
CA ILE A 25 1.78 0.30 -12.56
C ILE A 25 2.08 0.18 -14.06
N THR A 26 1.07 -0.11 -14.89
CA THR A 26 1.19 -0.21 -16.34
C THR A 26 1.52 1.15 -16.98
N GLU A 27 0.96 2.24 -16.48
CA GLU A 27 1.31 3.61 -16.91
C GLU A 27 2.78 3.94 -16.62
N GLN A 28 3.30 3.49 -15.48
CA GLN A 28 4.67 3.77 -15.05
C GLN A 28 5.72 2.89 -15.73
N LEU A 29 5.43 1.59 -15.90
CA LEU A 29 6.40 0.59 -16.35
C LEU A 29 6.19 0.14 -17.81
N GLY A 30 5.07 0.53 -18.43
CA GLY A 30 4.73 0.18 -19.80
C GLY A 30 3.65 -0.89 -19.92
N ARG A 31 3.02 -0.95 -21.10
CA ARG A 31 1.86 -1.81 -21.40
C ARG A 31 2.11 -3.31 -21.28
N THR A 32 3.37 -3.73 -21.35
CA THR A 32 3.82 -5.13 -21.33
C THR A 32 4.32 -5.58 -19.95
N VAL A 33 4.10 -4.78 -18.90
CA VAL A 33 4.64 -5.03 -17.55
C VAL A 33 4.38 -6.45 -17.03
N ILE A 34 3.19 -7.00 -17.26
CA ILE A 34 2.78 -8.34 -16.78
C ILE A 34 3.64 -9.46 -17.43
N THR A 35 4.22 -9.20 -18.59
CA THR A 35 5.10 -10.13 -19.31
C THR A 35 6.58 -9.76 -19.23
N ASP A 36 6.91 -8.50 -18.94
CA ASP A 36 8.29 -8.02 -18.85
C ASP A 36 8.99 -8.52 -17.57
N TYR A 37 8.22 -8.78 -16.51
CA TYR A 37 8.68 -9.30 -15.22
C TYR A 37 8.15 -10.72 -14.98
N ASP A 38 8.86 -11.51 -14.17
CA ASP A 38 8.38 -12.84 -13.77
C ASP A 38 7.22 -12.72 -12.78
N TYR A 39 7.27 -11.72 -11.91
CA TYR A 39 6.21 -11.42 -10.95
C TYR A 39 5.75 -9.96 -11.03
N VAL A 40 4.43 -9.75 -10.98
CA VAL A 40 3.84 -8.40 -10.86
C VAL A 40 2.80 -8.40 -9.75
N PHE A 41 3.12 -7.68 -8.67
CA PHE A 41 2.29 -7.53 -7.49
C PHE A 41 1.73 -6.11 -7.43
N SER A 42 0.48 -5.95 -7.85
CA SER A 42 -0.29 -4.71 -7.65
C SER A 42 -1.05 -4.77 -6.32
N GLU A 43 -1.35 -3.59 -5.77
CA GLU A 43 -2.01 -3.45 -4.46
C GLU A 43 -1.30 -4.29 -3.37
N ASN A 44 0.03 -4.15 -3.28
CA ASN A 44 0.91 -4.89 -2.35
C ASN A 44 0.93 -6.43 -2.57
N GLY A 45 0.40 -6.92 -3.68
CA GLY A 45 0.27 -8.36 -3.96
C GLY A 45 -1.12 -8.92 -3.69
N LEU A 46 -2.10 -8.08 -3.35
CA LEU A 46 -3.50 -8.50 -3.36
C LEU A 46 -3.93 -8.97 -4.74
N VAL A 47 -3.39 -8.37 -5.80
CA VAL A 47 -3.48 -8.89 -7.16
C VAL A 47 -2.07 -9.26 -7.63
N ALA A 48 -1.86 -10.55 -7.87
CA ALA A 48 -0.56 -11.14 -8.15
C ALA A 48 -0.55 -11.86 -9.50
N HIS A 49 0.41 -11.53 -10.35
CA HIS A 49 0.66 -12.22 -11.61
C HIS A 49 2.03 -12.90 -11.59
N LYS A 50 2.13 -14.09 -12.19
CA LYS A 50 3.37 -14.82 -12.45
C LYS A 50 3.42 -15.20 -13.92
N ASN A 51 4.49 -14.82 -14.63
CA ASN A 51 4.69 -15.13 -16.06
C ASN A 51 3.49 -14.76 -16.96
N GLY A 52 2.86 -13.62 -16.69
CA GLY A 52 1.69 -13.19 -17.45
C GLY A 52 0.34 -13.66 -16.90
N GLU A 53 0.33 -14.67 -16.03
CA GLU A 53 -0.89 -15.31 -15.53
C GLU A 53 -1.28 -14.82 -14.13
N LEU A 54 -2.57 -14.62 -13.89
CA LEU A 54 -3.08 -14.26 -12.56
C LEU A 54 -3.00 -15.46 -11.62
N ILE A 55 -2.21 -15.34 -10.55
CA ILE A 55 -2.00 -16.39 -9.54
C ILE A 55 -2.70 -16.12 -8.21
N GLY A 56 -3.17 -14.89 -7.99
CA GLY A 56 -3.87 -14.52 -6.78
C GLY A 56 -4.63 -13.21 -6.91
N THR A 57 -5.85 -13.20 -6.37
CA THR A 57 -6.63 -11.98 -6.17
C THR A 57 -7.28 -12.03 -4.78
N GLN A 58 -7.25 -10.92 -4.05
CA GLN A 58 -7.88 -10.77 -2.76
C GLN A 58 -8.50 -9.38 -2.66
N SER A 59 -9.65 -9.28 -2.01
CA SER A 59 -10.31 -8.01 -1.73
C SER A 59 -10.67 -7.92 -0.25
N LEU A 60 -10.80 -6.69 0.25
CA LEU A 60 -11.22 -6.43 1.62
C LEU A 60 -12.59 -7.08 1.91
N LYS A 61 -13.49 -7.04 0.93
CA LYS A 61 -14.82 -7.65 0.99
C LYS A 61 -14.76 -9.16 1.17
N SER A 62 -13.98 -9.86 0.36
CA SER A 62 -13.84 -11.32 0.48
C SER A 62 -13.11 -11.73 1.76
N PHE A 63 -12.21 -10.88 2.29
CA PHE A 63 -11.46 -11.17 3.51
C PHE A 63 -12.25 -10.91 4.80
N LEU A 64 -12.87 -9.74 4.96
CA LEU A 64 -13.60 -9.39 6.17
C LEU A 64 -15.04 -9.92 6.19
N GLY A 65 -15.67 -10.03 5.02
CA GLY A 65 -17.09 -10.32 4.88
C GLY A 65 -17.98 -9.10 5.12
N GLU A 66 -19.20 -9.17 4.58
CA GLU A 66 -20.15 -8.05 4.58
C GLU A 66 -20.60 -7.61 5.97
N ASP A 67 -20.75 -8.54 6.93
CA ASP A 67 -21.23 -8.17 8.27
C ASP A 67 -20.22 -7.32 9.04
N LYS A 68 -18.94 -7.69 9.01
CA LYS A 68 -17.86 -6.89 9.62
C LYS A 68 -17.69 -5.56 8.92
N LEU A 69 -17.76 -5.55 7.58
CA LEU A 69 -17.68 -4.31 6.81
C LEU A 69 -18.81 -3.34 7.15
N LYS A 70 -20.05 -3.84 7.17
CA LYS A 70 -21.23 -3.06 7.56
C LYS A 70 -21.10 -2.52 8.98
N GLU A 71 -20.64 -3.33 9.93
CA GLU A 71 -20.39 -2.87 11.30
C GLU A 71 -19.37 -1.73 11.35
N PHE A 72 -18.23 -1.91 10.68
CA PHE A 72 -17.16 -0.91 10.60
C PHE A 72 -17.65 0.39 9.96
N ILE A 73 -18.33 0.29 8.82
CA ILE A 73 -18.83 1.43 8.04
C ILE A 73 -19.88 2.19 8.84
N ASN A 74 -20.87 1.50 9.44
CA ASN A 74 -21.92 2.15 10.21
C ASN A 74 -21.35 2.93 11.40
N PHE A 75 -20.45 2.31 12.18
CA PHE A 75 -19.82 3.00 13.30
C PHE A 75 -19.01 4.21 12.84
N THR A 76 -18.24 4.07 11.76
CA THR A 76 -17.43 5.15 11.21
C THR A 76 -18.29 6.31 10.71
N LEU A 77 -19.41 6.03 10.04
CA LEU A 77 -20.34 7.06 9.58
C LEU A 77 -21.01 7.79 10.74
N HIS A 78 -21.44 7.09 11.79
CA HIS A 78 -21.97 7.72 13.00
C HIS A 78 -20.94 8.62 13.67
N TYR A 79 -19.71 8.12 13.85
CA TYR A 79 -18.62 8.92 14.42
C TYR A 79 -18.38 10.19 13.59
N ILE A 80 -18.32 10.08 12.26
CA ILE A 80 -18.13 11.24 11.37
C ILE A 80 -19.33 12.19 11.42
N ALA A 81 -20.56 11.69 11.54
CA ALA A 81 -21.74 12.54 11.66
C ALA A 81 -21.65 13.46 12.88
N ASP A 82 -21.22 12.91 14.03
CA ASP A 82 -21.13 13.62 15.32
C ASP A 82 -19.86 14.46 15.48
N LEU A 83 -18.87 14.34 14.59
CA LEU A 83 -17.65 15.15 14.64
C LEU A 83 -17.96 16.64 14.45
N ASP A 84 -17.58 17.46 15.42
CA ASP A 84 -17.61 18.92 15.27
C ASP A 84 -16.30 19.41 14.63
N ILE A 85 -16.35 19.69 13.33
CA ILE A 85 -15.23 20.23 12.55
C ILE A 85 -15.73 21.36 11.64
N PRO A 86 -14.90 22.36 11.29
CA PRO A 86 -15.36 23.55 10.57
C PRO A 86 -16.01 23.25 9.21
N ILE A 87 -15.52 22.24 8.51
CA ILE A 87 -15.94 21.90 7.14
C ILE A 87 -16.15 20.39 7.01
N LYS A 88 -17.29 20.02 6.42
CA LYS A 88 -17.57 18.68 5.90
C LYS A 88 -18.03 18.80 4.43
N ARG A 89 -17.64 17.83 3.60
CA ARG A 89 -17.99 17.74 2.17
C ARG A 89 -18.65 16.39 1.91
N GLY A 90 -18.01 15.53 1.13
CA GLY A 90 -18.52 14.21 0.76
C GLY A 90 -17.40 13.23 0.49
N THR A 91 -17.75 11.96 0.31
CA THR A 91 -16.79 10.84 0.21
C THR A 91 -15.97 10.74 1.50
N PHE A 92 -16.67 10.53 2.62
CA PHE A 92 -16.08 10.33 3.94
C PHE A 92 -15.46 8.95 4.11
N ILE A 93 -16.03 7.96 3.41
CA ILE A 93 -15.56 6.59 3.33
C ILE A 93 -15.44 6.28 1.84
N GLU A 94 -14.23 5.94 1.40
CA GLU A 94 -13.95 5.47 0.03
C GLU A 94 -13.51 4.01 0.12
N PHE A 95 -14.34 3.12 -0.42
CA PHE A 95 -14.04 1.70 -0.47
C PHE A 95 -13.14 1.40 -1.68
N ARG A 96 -12.01 0.75 -1.43
CA ARG A 96 -11.06 0.28 -2.46
C ARG A 96 -10.95 -1.24 -2.39
N SER A 97 -10.29 -1.84 -3.38
CA SER A 97 -10.11 -3.30 -3.46
C SER A 97 -9.42 -3.84 -2.20
N GLY A 98 -8.29 -3.25 -1.79
CA GLY A 98 -7.54 -3.68 -0.60
C GLY A 98 -7.84 -2.99 0.73
N MET A 99 -8.58 -1.88 0.73
CA MET A 99 -8.65 -1.01 1.92
C MET A 99 -9.87 -0.10 1.91
N ILE A 100 -10.13 0.53 3.05
CA ILE A 100 -11.05 1.66 3.17
C ILE A 100 -10.22 2.91 3.49
N ASN A 101 -10.41 3.98 2.70
CA ASN A 101 -9.89 5.30 3.05
C ASN A 101 -10.99 6.07 3.80
N VAL A 102 -10.65 6.60 4.97
CA VAL A 102 -11.57 7.39 5.82
C VAL A 102 -11.07 8.83 5.90
N SER A 103 -11.95 9.78 5.60
CA SER A 103 -11.68 11.22 5.62
C SER A 103 -12.74 11.97 6.44
N PRO A 104 -12.40 12.56 7.60
CA PRO A 104 -13.38 13.30 8.41
C PRO A 104 -14.01 14.50 7.69
N ILE A 105 -13.21 15.26 6.94
CA ILE A 105 -13.70 16.38 6.09
C ILE A 105 -14.41 15.88 4.83
N GLY A 106 -14.08 14.68 4.35
CA GLY A 106 -14.55 14.12 3.08
C GLY A 106 -13.61 14.45 1.91
N ARG A 107 -13.37 13.49 1.01
CA ARG A 107 -12.39 13.61 -0.09
C ARG A 107 -12.79 14.61 -1.19
N ASN A 108 -14.06 14.96 -1.27
CA ASN A 108 -14.58 15.93 -2.25
C ASN A 108 -14.28 17.40 -1.89
N CYS A 109 -13.38 17.64 -0.94
CA CYS A 109 -12.93 18.98 -0.57
C CYS A 109 -11.89 19.55 -1.56
N SER A 110 -11.83 20.87 -1.64
CA SER A 110 -10.85 21.60 -2.45
C SER A 110 -9.43 21.46 -1.89
N GLN A 111 -8.42 21.88 -2.65
CA GLN A 111 -7.03 21.88 -2.15
C GLN A 111 -6.83 22.86 -0.99
N GLU A 112 -7.47 24.02 -1.04
CA GLU A 112 -7.46 25.00 0.06
C GLU A 112 -8.06 24.39 1.34
N GLU A 113 -9.21 23.71 1.22
CA GLU A 113 -9.87 23.01 2.33
C GLU A 113 -9.01 21.87 2.89
N ARG A 114 -8.20 21.19 2.05
CA ARG A 114 -7.25 20.16 2.51
C ARG A 114 -6.17 20.77 3.39
N GLU A 115 -5.61 21.90 2.99
CA GLU A 115 -4.55 22.60 3.74
C GLU A 115 -5.08 23.17 5.05
N GLU A 116 -6.29 23.71 5.05
CA GLU A 116 -6.97 24.18 6.27
C GLU A 116 -7.27 23.03 7.22
N PHE A 117 -7.83 21.93 6.72
CA PHE A 117 -8.08 20.74 7.54
C PHE A 117 -6.80 20.14 8.10
N GLU A 118 -5.72 20.11 7.32
CA GLU A 118 -4.43 19.61 7.82
C GLU A 118 -3.91 20.45 8.99
N LYS A 119 -3.98 21.79 8.89
CA LYS A 119 -3.61 22.70 9.98
C LYS A 119 -4.49 22.49 11.20
N TYR A 120 -5.81 22.38 10.99
CA TYR A 120 -6.79 22.15 12.04
C TYR A 120 -6.54 20.80 12.73
N ASP A 121 -6.34 19.73 11.97
CA ASP A 121 -6.08 18.38 12.46
C ASP A 121 -4.79 18.30 13.29
N LYS A 122 -3.73 19.03 12.90
CA LYS A 122 -2.47 19.09 13.69
C LYS A 122 -2.67 19.70 15.07
N VAL A 123 -3.58 20.67 15.21
CA VAL A 123 -3.87 21.33 16.49
C VAL A 123 -4.86 20.50 17.32
N HIS A 124 -5.93 20.01 16.70
CA HIS A 124 -7.05 19.38 17.38
C HIS A 124 -6.97 17.85 17.46
N ASN A 125 -6.03 17.24 16.72
CA ASN A 125 -5.79 15.80 16.62
C ASN A 125 -7.04 15.01 16.21
N ILE A 126 -7.77 15.47 15.19
CA ILE A 126 -9.04 14.87 14.74
C ILE A 126 -8.83 13.42 14.28
N ARG A 127 -7.93 13.18 13.31
CA ARG A 127 -7.62 11.85 12.78
C ARG A 127 -6.96 10.95 13.83
N PRO A 128 -5.93 11.38 14.60
CA PRO A 128 -5.38 10.56 15.67
C PRO A 128 -6.40 10.10 16.71
N LYS A 129 -7.29 10.99 17.18
CA LYS A 129 -8.36 10.64 18.13
C LYS A 129 -9.34 9.64 17.52
N MET A 130 -9.78 9.89 16.29
CA MET A 130 -10.69 8.98 15.58
C MET A 130 -10.06 7.60 15.38
N VAL A 131 -8.80 7.52 14.95
CA VAL A 131 -8.07 6.25 14.80
C VAL A 131 -7.95 5.52 16.13
N SER A 132 -7.70 6.22 17.23
CA SER A 132 -7.64 5.60 18.57
C SER A 132 -8.96 4.94 18.93
N VAL A 133 -10.08 5.63 18.73
CA VAL A 133 -11.43 5.10 19.00
C VAL A 133 -11.75 3.90 18.12
N LEU A 134 -11.48 3.99 16.81
CA LEU A 134 -11.71 2.89 15.88
C LEU A 134 -10.85 1.67 16.20
N ARG A 135 -9.58 1.88 16.56
CA ARG A 135 -8.65 0.80 16.91
C ARG A 135 -9.12 0.05 18.16
N GLU A 136 -9.59 0.76 19.17
CA GLU A 136 -10.14 0.15 20.38
C GLU A 136 -11.43 -0.63 20.07
N LYS A 137 -12.38 0.01 19.36
CA LYS A 137 -13.67 -0.59 19.01
C LYS A 137 -13.53 -1.85 18.15
N PHE A 138 -12.60 -1.83 17.20
CA PHE A 138 -12.38 -2.90 16.21
C PHE A 138 -11.09 -3.69 16.43
N ALA A 139 -10.57 -3.73 17.67
CA ALA A 139 -9.36 -4.50 17.99
C ALA A 139 -9.47 -5.98 17.55
N HIS A 140 -10.68 -6.54 17.64
CA HIS A 140 -11.00 -7.91 17.24
C HIS A 140 -11.07 -8.15 15.71
N PHE A 141 -11.01 -7.10 14.89
CA PHE A 141 -10.94 -7.23 13.42
C PHE A 141 -9.52 -7.32 12.88
N ASN A 142 -8.52 -7.09 13.72
CA ASN A 142 -7.10 -7.10 13.34
C ASN A 142 -6.77 -6.18 12.15
N LEU A 143 -7.20 -4.91 12.26
CA LEU A 143 -6.99 -3.88 11.24
C LEU A 143 -5.81 -2.98 11.60
N THR A 144 -5.04 -2.62 10.59
CA THR A 144 -4.05 -1.56 10.61
C THR A 144 -4.68 -0.25 10.17
N PHE A 145 -4.30 0.85 10.85
CA PHE A 145 -4.76 2.21 10.56
C PHE A 145 -3.55 3.08 10.27
N SER A 146 -3.46 3.65 9.07
CA SER A 146 -2.33 4.46 8.63
C SER A 146 -2.78 5.88 8.29
N ILE A 147 -2.38 6.85 9.13
CA ILE A 147 -2.64 8.27 8.86
C ILE A 147 -1.65 8.74 7.81
N GLY A 148 -2.18 9.21 6.67
CA GLY A 148 -1.38 9.62 5.51
C GLY A 148 -2.00 10.78 4.76
N GLY A 149 -1.14 11.65 4.23
CA GLY A 149 -1.58 12.86 3.53
C GLY A 149 -2.29 13.87 4.43
N GLN A 150 -3.06 14.77 3.80
CA GLN A 150 -3.59 15.95 4.47
C GLN A 150 -4.92 15.70 5.21
N ILE A 151 -5.77 14.80 4.70
CA ILE A 151 -7.19 14.72 5.11
C ILE A 151 -7.67 13.36 5.57
N SER A 152 -6.93 12.28 5.32
CA SER A 152 -7.46 10.92 5.48
C SER A 152 -6.52 10.00 6.24
N PHE A 153 -7.00 8.78 6.47
CA PHE A 153 -6.20 7.64 6.88
C PHE A 153 -6.75 6.38 6.18
N ASP A 154 -5.87 5.41 5.94
CA ASP A 154 -6.22 4.13 5.33
C ASP A 154 -6.44 3.07 6.41
N VAL A 155 -7.40 2.19 6.17
CA VAL A 155 -7.77 1.07 7.04
C VAL A 155 -7.74 -0.21 6.23
N PHE A 156 -6.91 -1.16 6.65
CA PHE A 156 -6.68 -2.42 5.95
C PHE A 156 -6.32 -3.52 6.96
N PRO A 157 -6.51 -4.81 6.62
CA PRO A 157 -6.10 -5.91 7.47
C PRO A 157 -4.61 -5.87 7.78
N GLN A 158 -4.23 -6.29 8.98
CA GLN A 158 -2.81 -6.40 9.35
C GLN A 158 -2.07 -7.32 8.35
N GLY A 159 -0.87 -6.89 7.93
CA GLY A 159 -0.04 -7.62 6.97
C GLY A 159 -0.42 -7.41 5.50
N TRP A 160 -1.33 -6.47 5.18
CA TRP A 160 -1.63 -6.06 3.80
C TRP A 160 -0.72 -4.91 3.30
N ASP A 161 0.40 -4.67 3.98
CA ASP A 161 1.53 -3.91 3.45
C ASP A 161 2.30 -4.75 2.40
N LYS A 162 3.44 -4.25 1.90
CA LYS A 162 4.19 -4.93 0.83
C LYS A 162 4.65 -6.33 1.21
N THR A 163 4.76 -6.69 2.49
CA THR A 163 5.07 -8.06 2.91
C THR A 163 4.03 -9.08 2.44
N TYR A 164 2.80 -8.64 2.12
CA TYR A 164 1.75 -9.52 1.61
C TYR A 164 2.17 -10.31 0.37
N CYS A 165 2.99 -9.74 -0.52
CA CYS A 165 3.43 -10.44 -1.73
C CYS A 165 4.38 -11.62 -1.45
N LEU A 166 5.07 -11.62 -0.30
CA LEU A 166 6.08 -12.64 0.04
C LEU A 166 5.49 -14.05 0.15
N ARG A 167 4.18 -14.16 0.41
CA ARG A 167 3.45 -15.44 0.42
C ARG A 167 3.45 -16.17 -0.91
N TYR A 168 3.69 -15.47 -2.03
CA TYR A 168 3.77 -16.06 -3.37
C TYR A 168 5.20 -16.43 -3.76
N LEU A 169 6.16 -16.23 -2.86
CA LEU A 169 7.60 -16.38 -3.11
C LEU A 169 8.23 -17.42 -2.17
N GLU A 170 7.44 -18.39 -1.69
CA GLU A 170 7.89 -19.44 -0.78
C GLU A 170 8.96 -20.36 -1.38
N GLU A 171 9.02 -20.46 -2.72
CA GLU A 171 10.02 -21.29 -3.40
C GLU A 171 11.44 -20.71 -3.40
N PHE A 172 11.61 -19.42 -3.08
CA PHE A 172 12.90 -18.75 -3.13
C PHE A 172 13.63 -18.82 -1.79
N GLN A 173 14.89 -19.27 -1.83
CA GLN A 173 15.77 -19.31 -0.66
C GLN A 173 16.24 -17.91 -0.24
N GLU A 174 16.46 -17.02 -1.21
CA GLU A 174 16.92 -15.65 -1.00
C GLU A 174 16.07 -14.70 -1.85
N ILE A 175 15.58 -13.62 -1.24
CA ILE A 175 14.74 -12.61 -1.89
C ILE A 175 15.39 -11.26 -1.64
N HIS A 176 15.83 -10.57 -2.69
CA HIS A 176 16.34 -9.21 -2.57
C HIS A 176 15.22 -8.21 -2.81
N PHE A 177 15.00 -7.30 -1.87
CA PHE A 177 14.03 -6.21 -2.01
C PHE A 177 14.76 -4.88 -2.18
N PHE A 178 14.38 -4.11 -3.20
CA PHE A 178 14.91 -2.76 -3.47
C PHE A 178 13.80 -1.73 -3.31
N GLY A 179 13.99 -0.72 -2.45
CA GLY A 179 12.98 0.32 -2.18
C GLY A 179 13.59 1.68 -1.77
N ASP A 180 12.85 2.76 -2.00
CA ASP A 180 13.30 4.13 -1.71
C ASP A 180 12.77 4.67 -0.37
N LYS A 181 11.67 4.12 0.14
CA LYS A 181 11.03 4.56 1.39
C LYS A 181 11.12 3.50 2.48
N THR A 182 12.35 3.06 2.74
CA THR A 182 12.72 2.03 3.71
C THR A 182 12.88 2.55 5.14
N TYR A 183 12.68 3.85 5.37
CA TYR A 183 12.66 4.43 6.72
C TYR A 183 11.36 4.10 7.46
N LYS A 184 11.38 4.09 8.79
CA LYS A 184 10.18 3.83 9.62
C LYS A 184 9.01 4.74 9.26
N GLY A 185 7.88 4.15 8.86
CA GLY A 185 6.68 4.85 8.39
C GLY A 185 6.65 5.10 6.87
N GLY A 186 7.73 4.81 6.16
CA GLY A 186 7.73 4.68 4.70
C GLY A 186 7.02 3.40 4.27
N ASN A 187 6.49 3.38 3.04
CA ASN A 187 5.68 2.26 2.56
C ASN A 187 6.50 1.02 2.14
N ASP A 188 7.83 1.10 2.16
CA ASP A 188 8.73 -0.03 1.94
C ASP A 188 9.29 -0.61 3.24
N TYR A 189 9.04 0.04 4.39
CA TYR A 189 9.66 -0.30 5.66
C TYR A 189 9.41 -1.75 6.06
N GLU A 190 8.15 -2.21 6.02
CA GLU A 190 7.79 -3.55 6.50
C GLU A 190 8.40 -4.66 5.65
N ILE A 191 8.43 -4.50 4.32
CA ILE A 191 9.05 -5.48 3.43
C ILE A 191 10.57 -5.41 3.50
N PHE A 192 11.17 -4.23 3.68
CA PHE A 192 12.62 -4.07 3.83
C PHE A 192 13.16 -4.72 5.11
N GLU A 193 12.44 -4.58 6.22
CA GLU A 193 12.80 -5.16 7.53
C GLU A 193 12.39 -6.63 7.68
N SER A 194 11.74 -7.22 6.68
CA SER A 194 11.28 -8.60 6.73
C SER A 194 12.46 -9.57 6.76
N GLU A 195 12.45 -10.54 7.69
CA GLU A 195 13.47 -11.61 7.76
C GLU A 195 13.53 -12.47 6.48
N ARG A 196 12.46 -12.44 5.67
CA ARG A 196 12.39 -13.13 4.38
C ARG A 196 13.12 -12.41 3.25
N THR A 197 13.63 -11.21 3.48
CA THR A 197 14.26 -10.39 2.45
C THR A 197 15.64 -9.89 2.85
N VAL A 198 16.54 -9.80 1.89
CA VAL A 198 17.74 -8.97 1.95
C VAL A 198 17.37 -7.60 1.40
N GLY A 199 17.18 -6.63 2.29
CA GLY A 199 16.75 -5.28 1.94
C GLY A 199 17.87 -4.38 1.41
N HIS A 200 17.60 -3.66 0.32
CA HIS A 200 18.51 -2.69 -0.31
C HIS A 200 17.79 -1.34 -0.42
N THR A 201 18.30 -0.32 0.28
CA THR A 201 17.78 1.04 0.12
C THR A 201 18.38 1.66 -1.14
N VAL A 202 17.53 2.25 -1.98
CA VAL A 202 17.93 2.93 -3.21
C VAL A 202 17.44 4.36 -3.24
N THR A 203 18.19 5.23 -3.91
CA THR A 203 17.86 6.66 -4.02
C THR A 203 17.35 7.05 -5.40
N SER A 204 17.57 6.19 -6.40
CA SER A 204 17.17 6.42 -7.79
C SER A 204 17.14 5.11 -8.57
N PRO A 205 16.51 5.10 -9.77
CA PRO A 205 16.58 3.96 -10.66
C PRO A 205 18.03 3.57 -11.03
N ASP A 206 18.91 4.55 -11.23
CA ASP A 206 20.31 4.29 -11.60
C ASP A 206 21.09 3.62 -10.45
N ASP A 207 20.81 4.02 -9.21
CA ASP A 207 21.34 3.40 -8.00
C ASP A 207 20.88 1.92 -7.89
N THR A 208 19.59 1.63 -8.12
CA THR A 208 19.09 0.25 -8.23
C THR A 208 19.88 -0.55 -9.26
N ALA A 209 20.08 0.00 -10.46
CA ALA A 209 20.80 -0.71 -11.51
C ALA A 209 22.27 -0.97 -11.15
N GLN A 210 22.93 -0.02 -10.50
CA GLN A 210 24.31 -0.18 -10.05
C GLN A 210 24.44 -1.28 -9.00
N GLN A 211 23.56 -1.28 -7.98
CA GLN A 211 23.56 -2.30 -6.93
C GLN A 211 23.28 -3.69 -7.51
N CYS A 212 22.25 -3.83 -8.36
CA CYS A 212 21.95 -5.10 -9.03
C CYS A 212 23.10 -5.61 -9.91
N ARG A 213 23.81 -4.72 -10.63
CA ARG A 213 25.01 -5.11 -11.40
C ARG A 213 26.09 -5.70 -10.50
N SER A 214 26.34 -5.06 -9.35
CA SER A 214 27.36 -5.51 -8.40
C SER A 214 27.01 -6.86 -7.76
N LEU A 215 25.73 -7.10 -7.48
CA LEU A 215 25.28 -8.30 -6.75
C LEU A 215 25.09 -9.51 -7.66
N PHE A 216 24.55 -9.32 -8.87
CA PHE A 216 24.05 -10.43 -9.69
C PHE A 216 24.73 -10.56 -11.06
N MET A 217 25.48 -9.55 -11.48
CA MET A 217 26.10 -9.51 -12.82
C MET A 217 27.62 -9.32 -12.79
N ALA A 218 28.20 -9.11 -11.61
CA ALA A 218 29.64 -9.15 -11.43
C ALA A 218 30.12 -10.60 -11.56
N LYS A 219 31.19 -10.81 -12.33
CA LYS A 219 31.81 -12.12 -12.54
C LYS A 219 32.46 -12.65 -11.27
#